data_AF-A0AA38ZV01-F1
#
_entry.id   AF-A0AA38ZV01-F1
#
_cell.length_a   1.000
_cell.length_b   1.000
_cell.length_c   1.000
_cell.angle_alpha   90.00
_cell.angle_beta   90.00
_cell.angle_gamma   90.00
#
_symmetry.space_group_name_H-M   'P 1'
#
loop_
_entity.id
_entity.type
_entity.pdbx_description
1 polymer ?
#
loop_
_entity_poly.entity_id
_entity_poly.type
_entity_poly.pdbx_seq_one_letter_code
_entity_poly.pdbx_strand_id
1 'polypeptide(L)'
;MYRPTPRLWSKEEIGSVAWHVGGDLGLDMATKYIISAVLGSFAVAYACDILTSDKKIFGGTTPKTVANKEWWEETDKKFQAWPRTAGPPVVMNPISRQNFIVKSQSES
;
A
#
# COMPACT_ATOMS: atom_id res chain seq x y z
N MET A 1 -37.87 47.66 -26.38
CA MET A 1 -36.94 47.10 -25.38
C MET A 1 -37.72 46.06 -24.57
N TYR A 2 -37.66 44.78 -24.96
CA TYR A 2 -38.46 43.71 -24.35
C TYR A 2 -37.54 42.94 -23.39
N ARG A 3 -37.77 43.02 -22.08
CA ARG A 3 -37.07 42.15 -21.11
C ARG A 3 -37.90 40.88 -20.95
N PRO A 4 -37.36 39.69 -21.23
CA PRO A 4 -38.07 38.44 -20.94
C PRO A 4 -38.16 38.25 -19.42
N THR A 5 -39.35 37.98 -18.92
CA THR A 5 -39.60 37.57 -17.54
C THR A 5 -38.88 36.24 -17.26
N PRO A 6 -38.19 36.10 -16.10
CA PRO A 6 -37.58 34.83 -15.74
C PRO A 6 -38.70 33.79 -15.49
N ARG A 7 -38.71 32.72 -16.30
CA ARG A 7 -39.60 31.58 -16.10
C ARG A 7 -39.22 30.91 -14.78
N LEU A 8 -40.06 31.05 -13.76
CA LEU A 8 -39.92 30.31 -12.50
C LEU A 8 -40.23 28.85 -12.78
N TRP A 9 -39.21 27.99 -12.78
CA TRP A 9 -39.37 26.56 -12.94
C TRP A 9 -40.20 25.97 -11.80
N SER A 10 -41.16 25.12 -12.17
CA SER A 10 -41.95 24.35 -11.20
C SER A 10 -41.03 23.41 -10.42
N LYS A 11 -41.36 23.14 -9.15
CA LYS A 11 -40.64 22.14 -8.32
C LYS A 11 -40.59 20.76 -8.99
N GLU A 12 -41.58 20.45 -9.83
CA GLU A 12 -41.66 19.20 -10.60
C GLU A 12 -40.64 19.17 -11.75
N GLU A 13 -40.40 20.31 -12.42
CA GLU A 13 -39.38 20.43 -13.46
C GLU A 13 -37.97 20.34 -12.85
N ILE A 14 -37.73 21.03 -11.74
CA ILE A 14 -36.45 20.97 -11.01
C ILE A 14 -36.17 19.53 -10.55
N GLY A 15 -37.20 18.82 -10.06
CA GLY A 15 -37.12 17.41 -9.73
C GLY A 15 -36.74 16.56 -10.95
N SER A 16 -37.42 16.75 -12.09
CA SER A 16 -37.15 16.00 -13.33
C SER A 16 -35.72 16.19 -13.87
N VAL A 17 -35.19 17.41 -13.77
CA VAL A 17 -33.81 17.71 -14.21
C VAL A 17 -32.78 17.17 -13.22
N ALA A 18 -33.09 17.18 -11.91
CA ALA A 18 -32.26 16.56 -10.89
C ALA A 18 -32.18 15.03 -11.06
N TRP A 19 -33.27 14.37 -11.47
CA TRP A 19 -33.27 12.95 -11.80
C TRP A 19 -32.42 12.63 -13.04
N HIS A 20 -32.35 13.51 -14.04
CA HIS A 20 -31.48 13.30 -15.21
C HIS A 20 -30.01 13.65 -14.96
N VAL A 21 -29.70 14.52 -13.99
CA VAL A 21 -28.32 14.88 -13.62
C VAL A 21 -27.74 13.93 -12.56
N GLY A 22 -28.58 13.22 -11.80
CA GLY A 22 -28.16 12.32 -10.71
C GLY A 22 -28.57 10.85 -10.87
N GLY A 23 -29.10 10.45 -12.03
CA GLY A 23 -29.87 9.19 -12.19
C GLY A 23 -29.20 8.03 -12.92
N ASP A 24 -27.98 8.14 -13.43
CA ASP A 24 -27.28 6.99 -14.05
C ASP A 24 -26.41 6.21 -13.04
N LEU A 25 -26.93 6.04 -11.82
CA LEU A 25 -26.47 5.02 -10.87
C LEU A 25 -27.16 3.67 -11.11
N GLY A 26 -27.62 3.43 -12.34
CA GLY A 26 -27.81 2.09 -12.84
C GLY A 26 -26.44 1.52 -13.14
N LEU A 27 -25.91 0.65 -12.28
CA LEU A 27 -24.77 -0.20 -12.62
C LEU A 27 -25.05 -0.84 -13.98
N ASP A 28 -24.45 -0.31 -15.05
CA ASP A 28 -24.46 -0.91 -16.38
C ASP A 28 -24.15 -2.39 -16.21
N MET A 29 -24.89 -3.25 -16.93
CA MET A 29 -24.69 -4.70 -16.83
C MET A 29 -23.20 -5.06 -16.91
N ALA A 30 -22.44 -4.35 -17.77
CA ALA A 30 -21.00 -4.45 -17.90
C ALA A 30 -20.23 -4.12 -16.60
N THR A 31 -20.54 -3.05 -15.87
CA THR A 31 -19.82 -2.62 -14.67
C THR A 31 -19.87 -3.67 -13.56
N LYS A 32 -21.00 -4.37 -13.40
CA LYS A 32 -21.12 -5.49 -12.43
C LYS A 32 -20.20 -6.65 -12.78
N TYR A 33 -20.06 -6.96 -14.06
CA TYR A 33 -19.16 -8.00 -14.53
C TYR A 33 -17.69 -7.57 -14.45
N ILE A 34 -17.38 -6.31 -14.73
CA ILE A 34 -16.00 -5.80 -14.65
C ILE A 34 -15.51 -5.84 -13.20
N ILE A 35 -16.30 -5.34 -12.24
CA ILE A 35 -15.90 -5.34 -10.82
C ILE A 35 -15.72 -6.77 -10.30
N SER A 36 -16.65 -7.68 -10.62
CA SER A 36 -16.54 -9.08 -10.19
C SER A 36 -15.39 -9.82 -10.88
N ALA A 37 -15.11 -9.54 -12.16
CA ALA A 37 -13.97 -10.10 -12.88
C ALA A 37 -12.64 -9.60 -12.32
N VAL A 38 -12.53 -8.31 -11.98
CA VAL A 38 -11.31 -7.75 -11.38
C VAL A 38 -11.07 -8.38 -10.01
N LEU A 39 -12.07 -8.42 -9.13
CA LEU A 39 -11.94 -9.06 -7.82
C LEU A 39 -11.62 -10.57 -7.94
N GLY A 40 -12.25 -11.26 -8.87
CA GLY A 40 -11.96 -12.66 -9.18
C GLY A 40 -10.52 -12.86 -9.66
N SER A 41 -10.01 -11.97 -10.51
CA SER A 41 -8.63 -12.06 -11.02
C SER A 41 -7.59 -11.90 -9.91
N PHE A 42 -7.80 -10.98 -8.95
CA PHE A 42 -6.93 -10.83 -7.79
C PHE A 42 -6.96 -12.07 -6.89
N ALA A 43 -8.14 -12.66 -6.68
CA ALA A 43 -8.26 -13.88 -5.88
C ALA A 43 -7.55 -15.08 -6.51
N VAL A 44 -7.70 -15.27 -7.83
CA VAL A 44 -7.03 -16.35 -8.58
C VAL A 44 -5.51 -16.12 -8.61
N ALA A 45 -5.07 -14.88 -8.83
CA ALA A 45 -3.65 -14.53 -8.82
C ALA A 45 -3.03 -14.78 -7.44
N TYR A 46 -3.70 -14.38 -6.36
CA TYR A 46 -3.25 -14.61 -4.99
C TYR A 46 -3.16 -16.11 -4.65
N ALA A 47 -4.16 -16.90 -5.06
CA ALA A 47 -4.12 -18.34 -4.88
C ALA A 47 -2.96 -18.97 -5.67
N CYS A 48 -2.74 -18.55 -6.92
CA CYS A 48 -1.62 -19.02 -7.74
C CYS A 48 -0.26 -18.66 -7.13
N ASP A 49 -0.13 -17.45 -6.58
CA ASP A 49 1.09 -16.99 -5.91
C ASP A 49 1.38 -17.80 -4.64
N ILE A 50 0.39 -18.08 -3.78
CA ILE A 50 0.60 -18.94 -2.60
C ILE A 50 1.05 -20.34 -3.01
N LEU A 51 0.40 -20.94 -4.01
CA LEU A 51 0.74 -22.29 -4.45
C LEU A 51 2.16 -22.33 -5.05
N THR A 52 2.52 -21.31 -5.82
CA THR A 52 3.80 -21.24 -6.53
C THR A 52 4.95 -20.80 -5.63
N SER A 53 4.77 -19.74 -4.85
CA SER A 53 5.82 -19.06 -4.09
C SER A 53 5.96 -19.59 -2.67
N ASP A 54 4.85 -19.80 -1.95
CA ASP A 54 4.88 -20.27 -0.57
C ASP A 54 5.00 -21.80 -0.50
N LYS A 55 4.15 -22.51 -1.25
CA LYS A 55 4.16 -23.99 -1.31
C LYS A 55 5.17 -24.56 -2.29
N LYS A 56 5.80 -23.72 -3.12
CA LYS A 56 6.94 -24.07 -3.99
C LYS A 56 6.68 -25.33 -4.80
N ILE A 57 5.52 -25.40 -5.44
CA ILE A 57 5.14 -26.54 -6.29
C ILE A 57 6.11 -26.76 -7.46
N PHE A 58 6.87 -25.74 -7.85
CA PHE A 58 7.93 -25.80 -8.87
C PHE A 58 9.34 -25.99 -8.29
N GLY A 59 9.44 -26.29 -6.99
CA GLY A 59 10.70 -26.49 -6.29
C GLY A 59 11.37 -25.19 -5.82
N GLY A 60 12.39 -25.35 -4.99
CA GLY A 60 13.10 -24.25 -4.33
C GLY A 60 12.96 -24.33 -2.81
N THR A 61 13.91 -23.73 -2.09
CA THR A 61 13.88 -23.63 -0.63
C THR A 61 13.87 -22.16 -0.24
N THR A 62 13.09 -21.80 0.78
CA THR A 62 13.15 -20.43 1.31
C THR A 62 14.51 -20.22 1.97
N PRO A 63 15.26 -19.16 1.66
CA PRO A 63 16.53 -18.89 2.31
C PRO A 63 16.32 -18.72 3.82
N LYS A 64 17.20 -19.34 4.62
CA LYS A 64 17.11 -19.31 6.09
C LYS A 64 17.14 -17.88 6.66
N THR A 65 17.75 -16.94 5.95
CA THR A 65 17.83 -15.52 6.31
C THR A 65 16.49 -14.79 6.25
N VAL A 66 15.51 -15.32 5.52
CA VAL A 66 14.15 -14.77 5.42
C VAL A 66 13.16 -15.62 6.23
N ALA A 67 13.38 -16.94 6.28
CA ALA A 67 12.50 -17.87 6.99
C ALA A 67 12.67 -17.82 8.52
N ASN A 68 13.87 -17.52 9.02
CA ASN A 68 14.14 -17.45 10.44
C ASN A 68 13.93 -16.00 10.94
N LYS A 69 12.99 -15.82 11.87
CA LYS A 69 12.70 -14.52 12.49
C LYS A 69 13.86 -14.01 13.36
N GLU A 70 14.62 -14.92 13.96
CA GLU A 70 15.82 -14.59 14.76
C GLU A 70 16.91 -13.97 13.88
N TRP A 71 17.00 -14.33 12.59
CA TRP A 71 17.93 -13.70 11.66
C TRP A 71 17.64 -12.21 11.47
N TRP A 72 16.37 -11.82 11.46
CA TRP A 72 15.98 -10.40 11.44
C TRP A 72 16.42 -9.68 12.71
N GLU A 73 16.27 -10.31 13.88
CA GLU A 73 16.70 -9.75 15.16
C GLU A 73 18.22 -9.66 15.29
N GLU A 74 18.95 -10.68 14.84
CA GLU A 74 20.41 -10.69 14.80
C GLU A 74 20.97 -9.67 13.82
N THR A 75 20.32 -9.51 12.66
CA THR A 75 20.69 -8.50 11.67
C THR A 75 20.46 -7.11 12.25
N ASP A 76 19.34 -6.88 12.95
CA ASP A 76 19.08 -5.59 13.58
C ASP A 76 20.05 -5.26 14.72
N LYS A 77 20.37 -6.23 15.59
CA LYS A 77 21.42 -6.10 16.61
C LYS A 77 22.78 -5.79 15.98
N LYS A 78 23.13 -6.45 14.88
CA LYS A 78 24.37 -6.18 14.15
C LYS A 78 24.37 -4.81 13.48
N PHE A 79 23.23 -4.27 13.04
CA PHE A 79 23.15 -2.90 12.53
C PHE A 79 23.48 -1.85 13.59
N GLN A 80 23.27 -2.14 14.88
CA GLN A 80 23.69 -1.27 15.98
C GLN A 80 25.21 -1.30 16.22
N ALA A 81 25.88 -2.43 15.98
CA ALA A 81 27.31 -2.60 16.21
C ALA A 81 27.94 -3.49 15.13
N TRP A 82 28.08 -2.94 13.93
CA TRP A 82 28.50 -3.73 12.78
C TRP A 82 29.99 -4.09 12.88
N PRO A 83 30.34 -5.39 12.80
CA PRO A 83 31.72 -5.82 12.94
C PRO A 83 32.57 -5.31 11.77
N ARG A 84 33.77 -4.79 12.07
CA ARG A 84 34.75 -4.37 11.06
C ARG A 84 36.02 -5.20 11.21
N THR A 85 36.67 -5.53 10.09
CA THR A 85 37.89 -6.35 10.06
C THR A 85 39.09 -5.65 10.73
N ALA A 86 39.10 -4.32 10.75
CA ALA A 86 40.11 -3.54 11.47
C ALA A 86 39.45 -2.27 12.06
N GLY A 87 39.02 -2.35 13.32
CA GLY A 87 38.51 -1.22 14.10
C GLY A 87 37.31 -1.56 14.99
N PRO A 88 36.93 -0.65 15.92
CA PRO A 88 35.74 -0.83 16.76
C PRO A 88 34.46 -0.97 15.92
N PRO A 89 33.44 -1.71 16.40
CA PRO A 89 32.17 -1.85 15.71
C PRO A 89 31.52 -0.50 15.44
N VAL A 90 30.88 -0.35 14.27
CA VAL A 90 30.28 0.92 13.83
C VAL A 90 28.79 0.75 13.61
N VAL A 91 28.02 1.75 14.03
CA VAL A 91 26.58 1.79 13.72
C VAL A 91 26.37 1.98 12.22
N MET A 92 25.49 1.17 11.65
CA MET A 92 25.05 1.32 10.26
C MET A 92 23.83 2.23 10.13
N ASN A 93 23.81 3.03 9.06
CA ASN A 93 22.71 3.92 8.70
C ASN A 93 22.31 4.95 9.79
N PRO A 94 23.26 5.72 10.36
CA PRO A 94 23.02 6.56 11.53
C PRO A 94 22.02 7.70 11.30
N ILE A 95 21.91 8.25 10.08
CA ILE A 95 20.98 9.36 9.78
C ILE A 95 19.54 8.87 9.61
N SER A 96 19.35 7.79 8.85
CA SER A 96 18.00 7.25 8.60
C SER A 96 17.44 6.49 9.80
N ARG A 97 18.30 5.87 10.63
CA ARG A 97 17.90 5.12 11.83
C ARG A 97 18.06 5.89 13.12
N GLN A 98 18.59 7.13 13.05
CA GLN A 98 18.83 8.02 14.20
C GLN A 98 19.63 7.37 15.35
N ASN A 99 20.44 6.34 15.07
CA ASN A 99 21.23 5.64 16.08
C ASN A 99 22.69 6.11 16.02
N PHE A 100 22.96 7.34 16.43
CA PHE A 100 24.32 7.86 16.48
C PHE A 100 24.83 7.85 17.91
N ILE A 101 26.11 7.52 18.08
CA ILE A 101 26.78 7.56 19.38
C ILE A 101 27.05 9.02 19.72
N VAL A 102 26.27 9.57 20.65
CA VAL A 102 26.53 10.92 21.20
C VAL A 102 27.75 10.82 22.09
N LYS A 103 28.83 11.51 21.70
CA LYS A 103 29.99 11.67 22.59
C LYS A 103 29.56 12.55 23.76
N SER A 104 29.75 12.10 24.99
CA SER A 104 29.63 12.98 26.15
C SER A 104 30.70 14.07 26.05
N GLN A 105 30.29 15.33 26.00
CA GLN A 105 31.20 16.42 26.35
C GLN A 105 31.52 16.27 27.83
N SER A 106 32.79 16.11 28.16
CA SER A 106 33.27 16.37 29.51
C SER A 106 33.03 17.85 29.79
N GLU A 107 31.99 18.13 30.56
CA GLU A 107 31.75 19.43 31.17
C GLU A 107 32.98 19.73 32.05
N SER A 108 33.77 20.73 31.64
CA SER A 108 34.97 21.21 32.34
C SER A 108 34.69 22.58 32.93
#